data_AF-A0A381PW08-F1
#
_entry.id   AF-A0A381PW08-F1
#
_cell.length_a   1.000
_cell.length_b   1.000
_cell.length_c   1.000
_cell.angle_alpha   90.00
_cell.angle_beta   90.00
_cell.angle_gamma   90.00
#
_symmetry.space_group_name_H-M   'P 1'
#
loop_
_entity.id
_entity.type
_entity.pdbx_description
1 polymer ?
#
loop_
_entity_poly.entity_id
_entity_poly.type
_entity_poly.pdbx_seq_one_letter_code
_entity_poly.pdbx_strand_id
1 'polypeptide(L)'
;MECYLDEYLPSFEHQDNLQVFIADMRKSKSRHYTDLPAEGAVPLRSGIKRLISEARKQGLRLDPTQTLHQQAVSKIRSAILQ
;
A
#
# COMPACT_ATOMS: atom_id res chain seq x y z
N MET A 1 12.03 11.69 5.08
CA MET A 1 12.27 10.91 6.32
C MET A 1 13.43 11.50 7.07
N GLU A 2 14.55 11.81 6.40
CA GLU A 2 15.66 12.60 6.97
C GLU A 2 15.19 13.94 7.52
N CYS A 3 14.53 14.77 6.70
CA CYS A 3 13.99 16.05 7.16
C CYS A 3 13.03 15.93 8.37
N TYR A 4 12.32 14.80 8.50
CA TYR A 4 11.45 14.58 9.65
C TYR A 4 12.24 14.28 10.92
N LEU A 5 13.32 13.49 10.82
CA LEU A 5 14.21 13.23 11.94
C LEU A 5 14.92 14.51 12.37
N ASP A 6 15.42 15.29 11.42
CA ASP A 6 16.12 16.55 11.71
C ASP A 6 15.21 17.59 12.37
N GLU A 7 13.95 17.71 11.90
CA GLU A 7 13.01 18.74 12.38
C GLU A 7 12.27 18.33 13.66
N TYR A 8 11.90 17.05 13.80
CA TYR A 8 11.02 16.58 14.87
C TYR A 8 11.69 15.66 15.89
N LEU A 9 12.85 15.06 15.56
CA LEU A 9 13.59 14.15 16.43
C LEU A 9 15.12 14.38 16.33
N PRO A 10 15.62 15.60 16.60
CA PRO A 10 17.03 15.95 16.40
C PRO A 10 17.99 15.18 17.33
N SER A 11 17.49 14.67 18.47
CA SER A 11 18.27 13.85 19.41
C SER A 11 18.22 12.35 19.10
N PHE A 12 17.65 11.97 17.96
CA PHE A 12 17.55 10.56 17.58
C PHE A 12 18.90 10.08 17.04
N GLU A 13 19.62 9.35 17.89
CA GLU A 13 20.88 8.73 17.50
C GLU A 13 20.66 7.38 16.80
N HIS A 14 21.47 7.12 15.78
CA HIS A 14 21.46 5.86 15.07
C HIS A 14 22.81 5.17 15.08
N GLN A 15 22.77 3.89 15.43
CA GLN A 15 23.94 3.03 15.57
C GLN A 15 24.50 2.59 14.21
N ASP A 16 23.65 2.56 13.17
CA ASP A 16 23.98 2.16 11.81
C ASP A 16 23.93 3.35 10.83
N ASN A 17 24.34 3.10 9.57
CA ASN A 17 24.21 4.09 8.50
C ASN A 17 22.73 4.54 8.36
N LEU A 18 22.46 5.81 8.71
CA LEU A 18 21.14 6.43 8.69
C LEU A 18 20.40 6.20 7.35
N GLN A 19 21.12 6.19 6.23
CA GLN A 19 20.52 5.92 4.91
C GLN A 19 19.97 4.50 4.78
N VAL A 20 20.71 3.52 5.29
CA VAL A 20 20.29 2.11 5.29
C VAL A 20 19.07 1.95 6.18
N PHE A 21 19.08 2.54 7.38
CA PHE A 21 17.91 2.52 8.25
C PHE A 21 16.68 3.14 7.60
N ILE A 22 16.81 4.30 6.96
CA ILE A 22 15.70 4.97 6.31
C ILE A 22 15.18 4.15 5.12
N ALA A 23 16.08 3.50 4.36
CA ALA A 23 15.69 2.59 3.29
C ALA A 23 14.90 1.38 3.82
N ASP A 24 15.37 0.76 4.90
CA ASP A 24 14.71 -0.37 5.53
C ASP A 24 13.37 0.01 6.17
N MET A 25 13.28 1.19 6.77
CA MET A 25 12.02 1.73 7.28
C MET A 25 11.00 1.94 6.15
N ARG A 26 11.42 2.52 5.03
CA ARG A 26 10.56 2.69 3.84
C ARG A 26 10.09 1.34 3.30
N LYS A 27 10.98 0.34 3.26
CA LYS A 27 10.66 -1.02 2.84
C LYS A 27 9.68 -1.70 3.79
N SER A 28 9.90 -1.59 5.10
CA SER A 28 9.02 -2.15 6.13
C SER A 28 7.62 -1.53 6.07
N LYS A 29 7.54 -0.19 5.99
CA LYS A 29 6.28 0.53 5.76
C LYS A 29 5.58 0.01 4.51
N SER A 30 6.30 -0.07 3.39
CA SER A 30 5.73 -0.52 2.11
C SER A 30 5.18 -1.94 2.21
N ARG A 31 5.91 -2.86 2.84
CA ARG A 31 5.45 -4.23 3.10
C ARG A 31 4.17 -4.24 3.93
N HIS A 32 4.19 -3.58 5.09
CA HIS A 32 3.05 -3.56 6.00
C HIS A 32 1.77 -3.07 5.32
N TYR A 33 1.82 -1.92 4.63
CA TYR A 33 0.65 -1.39 3.91
C TYR A 33 0.23 -2.20 2.68
N THR A 34 1.13 -3.01 2.13
CA THR A 34 0.83 -3.92 1.01
C THR A 34 0.17 -5.22 1.48
N ASP A 35 0.39 -5.61 2.75
CA ASP A 35 -0.18 -6.83 3.33
C ASP A 35 -1.60 -6.60 3.90
N LEU A 36 -1.87 -5.41 4.45
CA LEU A 36 -3.18 -5.06 5.02
C LEU A 36 -4.41 -5.32 4.10
N PRO A 37 -4.36 -5.07 2.78
CA PRO A 37 -5.48 -5.39 1.89
C PRO A 37 -5.74 -6.89 1.76
N ALA A 38 -4.68 -7.72 1.79
CA ALA A 38 -4.81 -9.18 1.72
C ALA A 38 -5.43 -9.75 3.01
N GLU A 39 -5.21 -9.08 4.13
CA GLU A 39 -5.79 -9.42 5.44
C GLU A 39 -7.23 -8.90 5.62
N GLY A 40 -7.79 -8.19 4.62
CA GLY A 40 -9.13 -7.59 4.71
C GLY A 40 -9.22 -6.38 5.66
N ALA A 41 -8.09 -5.90 6.18
CA ALA A 41 -8.03 -4.81 7.15
C ALA A 41 -8.28 -3.43 6.53
N VAL A 42 -8.20 -3.29 5.20
CA VAL A 42 -8.52 -2.06 4.47
C VAL A 42 -9.86 -2.22 3.74
N PRO A 43 -10.94 -1.58 4.23
CA PRO A 43 -12.23 -1.68 3.56
C PRO A 43 -12.21 -0.97 2.20
N LEU A 44 -12.92 -1.52 1.23
CA LEU A 44 -13.17 -0.85 -0.04
C LEU A 44 -13.94 0.45 0.21
N ARG A 45 -13.55 1.52 -0.47
CA ARG A 45 -14.26 2.81 -0.41
C ARG A 45 -15.73 2.61 -0.78
N SER A 46 -16.60 3.40 -0.15
CA SER A 46 -18.04 3.39 -0.42
C SER A 46 -18.33 3.53 -1.92
N GLY A 47 -19.22 2.70 -2.45
CA GLY A 47 -19.59 2.70 -3.87
C GLY A 47 -18.71 1.85 -4.79
N ILE A 48 -17.47 1.53 -4.41
CA ILE A 48 -16.58 0.70 -5.26
C ILE A 48 -17.11 -0.73 -5.43
N LYS A 49 -17.59 -1.34 -4.35
CA LYS A 49 -18.20 -2.69 -4.41
C LYS A 49 -19.38 -2.75 -5.40
N ARG A 50 -20.23 -1.72 -5.38
CA ARG A 50 -21.38 -1.60 -6.29
C ARG A 50 -20.91 -1.46 -7.74
N LEU A 51 -19.98 -0.56 -8.00
CA LEU A 51 -19.44 -0.33 -9.34
C LEU A 51 -18.82 -1.58 -9.95
N ILE A 52 -18.00 -2.31 -9.18
CA ILE A 52 -17.39 -3.56 -9.63
C ILE A 52 -18.45 -4.63 -9.90
N SER A 53 -19.47 -4.73 -9.04
CA SER A 53 -20.58 -5.69 -9.23
C SER A 53 -21.40 -5.39 -10.49
N GLU A 54 -21.75 -4.12 -10.72
CA GLU A 54 -22.50 -3.70 -11.91
C GLU A 54 -21.70 -3.91 -13.20
N ALA A 55 -20.40 -3.57 -13.21
CA ALA A 55 -19.52 -3.84 -14.33
C ALA A 55 -19.45 -5.34 -14.66
N ARG A 56 -19.30 -6.20 -13.63
CA ARG A 56 -19.31 -7.67 -13.80
C ARG A 56 -20.62 -8.19 -14.37
N LYS A 57 -21.77 -7.69 -13.89
CA LYS A 57 -23.09 -8.08 -14.40
C LYS A 57 -23.27 -7.74 -15.88
N GLN A 58 -22.59 -6.70 -16.36
CA GLN A 58 -22.59 -6.29 -17.76
C GLN A 58 -21.47 -6.95 -18.59
N GLY A 59 -20.70 -7.88 -18.01
CA GLY A 59 -19.58 -8.54 -18.69
C GLY A 59 -18.34 -7.65 -18.88
N LEU A 60 -18.27 -6.49 -18.23
CA LEU A 60 -17.14 -5.58 -18.30
C LEU A 60 -16.03 -6.03 -17.34
N ARG A 61 -14.81 -6.15 -17.86
CA ARG A 61 -13.62 -6.45 -17.07
C ARG A 61 -12.93 -5.14 -16.68
N LEU A 62 -12.80 -4.91 -15.38
CA LEU A 62 -12.06 -3.77 -14.82
C LEU A 62 -10.66 -4.23 -14.44
N ASP A 63 -9.64 -3.65 -15.06
CA ASP A 63 -8.25 -3.83 -14.65
C ASP A 63 -7.80 -2.61 -13.84
N PRO A 64 -7.27 -2.79 -12.62
CA PRO A 64 -6.81 -1.68 -11.80
C PRO A 64 -5.61 -1.00 -12.47
N THR A 65 -5.77 0.26 -12.88
CA THR A 65 -4.69 1.10 -13.39
C THR A 65 -4.15 1.98 -12.26
N GLN A 66 -3.06 1.55 -11.64
CA GLN A 66 -2.34 2.33 -10.63
C GLN A 66 -0.85 2.36 -10.96
N THR A 67 -0.19 3.48 -10.67
CA THR A 67 1.28 3.64 -10.76
C THR A 67 2.01 3.01 -9.56
N LEU A 68 1.32 2.22 -8.74
CA LEU A 68 1.91 1.55 -7.58
C LEU A 68 2.84 0.40 -8.01
N HIS A 69 3.70 -0.03 -7.09
CA HIS A 69 4.57 -1.19 -7.29
C HIS A 69 3.77 -2.46 -7.63
N GLN A 70 4.23 -3.26 -8.58
CA GLN A 70 3.50 -4.40 -9.17
C GLN A 70 2.99 -5.41 -8.12
N GLN A 71 3.76 -5.66 -7.05
CA GLN A 71 3.36 -6.57 -5.97
C GLN A 71 2.16 -6.04 -5.16
N ALA A 72 1.98 -4.73 -5.05
CA ALA A 72 0.83 -4.15 -4.38
C ALA A 72 -0.44 -4.30 -5.22
N VAL A 73 -0.33 -4.08 -6.54
CA VAL A 73 -1.45 -4.23 -7.47
C VAL A 73 -1.94 -5.67 -7.52
N SER A 74 -1.04 -6.67 -7.51
CA SER A 74 -1.44 -8.08 -7.52
C SER A 74 -2.22 -8.49 -6.27
N LYS A 75 -1.80 -8.03 -5.08
CA LYS A 75 -2.50 -8.32 -3.81
C LYS A 75 -3.85 -7.64 -3.70
N ILE A 76 -3.96 -6.39 -4.16
CA ILE A 76 -5.23 -5.69 -4.23
C ILE A 76 -6.17 -6.40 -5.21
N ARG A 77 -5.65 -6.83 -6.36
CA ARG A 77 -6.42 -7.60 -7.34
C ARG A 77 -6.92 -8.90 -6.75
N SER A 78 -6.10 -9.67 -6.03
CA SER A 78 -6.58 -10.90 -5.38
C SER A 78 -7.63 -10.63 -4.30
N ALA A 79 -7.50 -9.55 -3.52
CA ALA A 79 -8.47 -9.19 -2.49
C ALA A 79 -9.84 -8.72 -3.06
N ILE A 80 -9.85 -8.19 -4.28
CA ILE A 80 -11.06 -7.69 -4.95
C ILE A 80 -11.71 -8.75 -5.86
N LEU A 81 -10.92 -9.70 -6.37
CA LEU A 81 -11.37 -10.72 -7.34
C LEU A 81 -11.80 -12.06 -6.72
N GLN A 82 -11.59 -12.28 -5.42
CA GLN A 82 -12.29 -13.33 -4.66
C GLN A 82 -13.77 -12.96 -4.47
#